data_AF-V5IDM8-F1
#
_entry.id   AF-V5IDM8-F1
#
_cell.length_a   1.000
_cell.length_b   1.000
_cell.length_c   1.000
_cell.angle_alpha   90.00
_cell.angle_beta   90.00
_cell.angle_gamma   90.00
#
_symmetry.space_group_name_H-M   'P 1'
#
loop_
_entity.id
_entity.type
_entity.pdbx_description
1 polymer ?
#
loop_
_entity_poly.entity_id
_entity_poly.type
_entity_poly.pdbx_seq_one_letter_code
_entity_poly.pdbx_strand_id
1 'polypeptide(L)'
;EARTKTVSNEGHSPIFDESFEFTVAAPELAILRFAVLDDEFIGDDFIGQHSVPVSSLKTGYRHVQLTSDTGKALENSSLFLHVTMSTRSGDKKLKRKRSWQNRTQAEMRHIGLRNLDEACKGAAGALSDCQRLKGSLDRAMLECCEECGLPSSANLAQCLRAAALRLASAPEVLGLNIQEDKGCPVLKVQGELTVKATKLVSAFEKVLTECKTISETSQGVFKTLNELHKTMKSHAEDLNGLCAAVGLKGKKAEKAAEHFVWNASIVEARMDMLRKVDHESLLCMKQVLRLGPTARRLFQRERDGSSSRSHGSLSGSSSNTLSPPTGGANTLSCPQPPPPTPTSPGGTDLRIRGILKKTMNQPSSLGCLDTTSIGDTSNGDSLAPSPSPRMKEPPVAAEFGTSL
;
A
#
# COMPACT_ATOMS: atom_id res chain seq x y z
N GLU A 1 -10.88 -5.72 14.20
CA GLU A 1 -12.16 -5.07 13.87
C GLU A 1 -11.86 -3.78 13.12
N ALA A 2 -12.75 -3.30 12.26
CA ALA A 2 -12.67 -2.00 11.62
C ALA A 2 -14.08 -1.42 11.55
N ARG A 3 -14.22 -0.11 11.78
CA ARG A 3 -15.49 0.61 11.80
C ARG A 3 -15.39 1.83 10.90
N THR A 4 -16.47 2.15 10.21
CA THR A 4 -16.64 3.42 9.50
C THR A 4 -16.92 4.55 10.49
N LYS A 5 -16.91 5.79 10.01
CA LYS A 5 -17.46 6.92 10.73
C LYS A 5 -18.99 6.85 10.77
N THR A 6 -19.57 7.41 11.82
CA THR A 6 -21.00 7.64 11.98
C THR A 6 -21.49 8.69 10.97
N VAL A 7 -22.63 8.42 10.33
CA VAL A 7 -23.29 9.35 9.39
C VAL A 7 -24.54 9.90 10.07
N SER A 8 -24.51 11.16 10.50
CA SER A 8 -25.68 11.83 11.05
C SER A 8 -26.62 12.33 9.93
N ASN A 9 -27.93 12.14 10.13
CA ASN A 9 -29.05 12.66 9.33
C ASN A 9 -29.45 11.96 8.00
N GLU A 10 -28.87 10.82 7.60
CA GLU A 10 -29.30 10.08 6.38
C GLU A 10 -29.69 8.61 6.62
N GLY A 11 -30.54 8.36 7.62
CA GLY A 11 -30.94 7.00 8.05
C GLY A 11 -31.62 6.09 7.01
N HIS A 12 -31.99 6.61 5.83
CA HIS A 12 -32.59 5.81 4.75
C HIS A 12 -31.60 5.38 3.65
N SER A 13 -30.41 5.99 3.54
CA SER A 13 -29.40 5.66 2.51
C SER A 13 -28.00 6.19 2.87
N PRO A 14 -27.39 5.81 4.01
CA PRO A 14 -26.12 6.36 4.45
C PRO A 14 -24.96 5.99 3.49
N ILE A 15 -24.17 6.99 3.08
CA ILE A 15 -23.00 6.83 2.21
C ILE A 15 -21.73 7.03 3.04
N PHE A 16 -20.96 5.96 3.22
CA PHE A 16 -19.68 6.00 3.96
C PHE A 16 -18.46 6.30 3.06
N ASP A 17 -18.41 5.72 1.85
CA ASP A 17 -17.27 5.76 0.91
C ASP A 17 -15.89 5.44 1.53
N GLU A 18 -15.88 4.58 2.55
CA GLU A 18 -14.65 4.10 3.22
C GLU A 18 -14.20 2.74 2.68
N SER A 19 -12.91 2.42 2.86
CA SER A 19 -12.30 1.19 2.36
C SER A 19 -11.35 0.59 3.38
N PHE A 20 -11.50 -0.72 3.64
CA PHE A 20 -10.69 -1.49 4.57
C PHE A 20 -9.90 -2.59 3.84
N GLU A 21 -8.64 -2.80 4.22
CA GLU A 21 -7.78 -3.86 3.68
C GLU A 21 -7.40 -4.86 4.79
N PHE A 22 -7.64 -6.15 4.55
CA PHE A 22 -7.34 -7.22 5.49
C PHE A 22 -6.43 -8.26 4.84
N THR A 23 -5.35 -8.65 5.52
CA THR A 23 -4.50 -9.79 5.10
C THR A 23 -4.97 -11.04 5.84
N VAL A 24 -5.62 -11.95 5.10
CA VAL A 24 -6.10 -13.23 5.65
C VAL A 24 -5.11 -14.35 5.29
N ALA A 25 -4.60 -15.05 6.30
CA ALA A 25 -3.61 -16.13 6.12
C ALA A 25 -4.24 -17.45 5.67
N ALA A 26 -5.43 -17.79 6.22
CA ALA A 26 -6.18 -19.01 5.97
C ALA A 26 -7.62 -18.65 5.53
N PRO A 27 -7.83 -18.24 4.26
CA PRO A 27 -9.14 -17.79 3.77
C PRO A 27 -10.23 -18.87 3.82
N GLU A 28 -9.85 -20.14 3.81
CA GLU A 28 -10.72 -21.30 3.97
C GLU A 28 -11.31 -21.46 5.40
N LEU A 29 -10.69 -20.84 6.41
CA LEU A 29 -11.18 -20.83 7.80
C LEU A 29 -11.77 -19.47 8.23
N ALA A 30 -11.74 -18.47 7.35
CA ALA A 30 -12.13 -17.10 7.69
C ALA A 30 -13.57 -16.77 7.31
N ILE A 31 -14.26 -16.02 8.19
CA ILE A 31 -15.59 -15.47 7.96
C ILE A 31 -15.50 -13.95 8.04
N LEU A 32 -16.05 -13.25 7.05
CA LEU A 32 -16.23 -11.81 7.08
C LEU A 32 -17.63 -11.52 7.65
N ARG A 33 -17.69 -10.85 8.80
CA ARG A 33 -18.93 -10.35 9.41
C ARG A 33 -19.04 -8.85 9.20
N PHE A 34 -20.13 -8.44 8.57
CA PHE A 34 -20.65 -7.07 8.59
C PHE A 34 -21.58 -6.94 9.79
N ALA A 35 -21.47 -5.84 10.52
CA ALA A 35 -22.41 -5.44 11.56
C ALA A 35 -22.70 -3.95 11.36
N VAL A 36 -23.98 -3.60 11.41
CA VAL A 36 -24.50 -2.24 11.29
C VAL A 36 -25.08 -1.90 12.66
N LEU A 37 -24.62 -0.77 13.19
CA LEU A 37 -24.94 -0.29 14.53
C LEU A 37 -25.43 1.15 14.42
N ASP A 38 -26.34 1.57 15.30
CA ASP A 38 -26.65 2.97 15.53
C ASP A 38 -25.77 3.52 16.66
N ASP A 39 -25.21 4.72 16.49
CA ASP A 39 -24.20 5.30 17.39
C ASP A 39 -24.89 6.19 18.44
N GLU A 40 -25.52 5.56 19.43
CA GLU A 40 -26.20 6.29 20.50
C GLU A 40 -25.26 6.78 21.61
N PHE A 41 -25.67 7.84 22.32
CA PHE A 41 -24.95 8.42 23.45
C PHE A 41 -24.65 7.42 24.60
N ILE A 42 -25.36 6.28 24.68
CA ILE A 42 -25.16 5.24 25.70
C ILE A 42 -25.13 3.85 25.05
N GLY A 43 -24.20 3.67 24.11
CA GLY A 43 -23.82 2.37 23.54
C GLY A 43 -24.50 2.07 22.21
N ASP A 44 -23.75 1.40 21.33
CA ASP A 44 -24.14 1.19 19.95
C ASP A 44 -25.33 0.20 19.84
N ASP A 45 -26.51 0.63 19.36
CA ASP A 45 -27.66 -0.26 19.17
C ASP A 45 -27.51 -1.11 17.90
N PHE A 46 -28.07 -2.33 17.90
CA PHE A 46 -27.85 -3.29 16.82
C PHE A 46 -28.95 -3.23 15.74
N ILE A 47 -28.59 -2.74 14.55
CA ILE A 47 -29.50 -2.66 13.41
C ILE A 47 -29.52 -3.98 12.62
N GLY A 48 -28.36 -4.57 12.32
CA GLY A 48 -28.30 -5.78 11.51
C GLY A 48 -26.89 -6.31 11.23
N GLN A 49 -26.80 -7.54 10.73
CA GLN A 49 -25.54 -8.20 10.40
C GLN A 49 -25.59 -8.99 9.10
N HIS A 50 -24.42 -9.38 8.61
CA HIS A 50 -24.28 -10.43 7.61
C HIS A 50 -22.94 -11.13 7.76
N SER A 51 -22.92 -12.47 7.80
CA SER A 51 -21.70 -13.26 7.95
C SER A 51 -21.50 -14.16 6.75
N VAL A 52 -20.37 -14.04 6.05
CA VAL A 52 -20.06 -14.78 4.83
C VAL A 52 -18.66 -15.39 4.89
N PRO A 53 -18.48 -16.70 4.58
CA PRO A 53 -17.14 -17.30 4.46
C PRO A 53 -16.32 -16.57 3.40
N VAL A 54 -15.04 -16.28 3.69
CA VAL A 54 -14.15 -15.56 2.76
C VAL A 54 -13.97 -16.34 1.46
N SER A 55 -14.00 -17.67 1.51
CA SER A 55 -14.02 -18.56 0.34
C SER A 55 -15.22 -18.37 -0.61
N SER A 56 -16.33 -17.80 -0.11
CA SER A 56 -17.60 -17.60 -0.85
C SER A 56 -17.79 -16.16 -1.36
N LEU A 57 -16.87 -15.24 -1.04
CA LEU A 57 -16.95 -13.85 -1.46
C LEU A 57 -16.74 -13.71 -2.98
N LYS A 58 -17.63 -12.95 -3.64
CA LYS A 58 -17.53 -12.60 -5.06
C LYS A 58 -17.02 -11.17 -5.21
N THR A 59 -15.96 -10.98 -5.98
CA THR A 59 -15.39 -9.65 -6.25
C THR A 59 -16.30 -8.75 -7.10
N GLY A 60 -16.01 -7.44 -7.10
CA GLY A 60 -16.78 -6.40 -7.77
C GLY A 60 -17.84 -5.76 -6.87
N TYR A 61 -18.73 -4.97 -7.47
CA TYR A 61 -19.86 -4.36 -6.78
C TYR A 61 -20.96 -5.39 -6.45
N ARG A 62 -21.42 -5.40 -5.20
CA ARG A 62 -22.38 -6.36 -4.65
C ARG A 62 -23.31 -5.69 -3.64
N HIS A 63 -24.56 -6.14 -3.58
CA HIS A 63 -25.43 -5.95 -2.43
C HIS A 63 -25.27 -7.12 -1.46
N VAL A 64 -25.31 -6.82 -0.16
CA VAL A 64 -25.30 -7.79 0.93
C VAL A 64 -26.56 -7.56 1.76
N GLN A 65 -27.47 -8.53 1.77
CA GLN A 65 -28.72 -8.43 2.53
C GLN A 65 -28.44 -8.56 4.02
N LEU A 66 -28.97 -7.63 4.84
CA LEU A 66 -28.83 -7.68 6.28
C LEU A 66 -29.82 -8.66 6.91
N THR A 67 -29.39 -9.29 8.00
CA THR A 67 -30.21 -10.11 8.88
C THR A 67 -30.23 -9.51 10.28
N SER A 68 -31.34 -9.73 10.98
CA SER A 68 -31.48 -9.45 12.42
C SER A 68 -30.53 -10.31 13.27
N ASP A 69 -30.50 -10.02 14.56
CA ASP A 69 -29.85 -10.80 15.61
C ASP A 69 -30.35 -12.27 15.61
N THR A 70 -31.66 -12.46 15.42
CA THR A 70 -32.31 -13.77 15.26
C THR A 70 -32.01 -14.47 13.92
N GLY A 71 -31.27 -13.83 13.02
CA GLY A 71 -30.92 -14.38 11.71
C GLY A 71 -32.01 -14.26 10.63
N LYS A 72 -33.18 -13.70 10.95
CA LYS A 72 -34.21 -13.39 9.93
C LYS A 72 -33.73 -12.27 9.01
N ALA A 73 -33.92 -12.43 7.71
CA ALA A 73 -33.62 -11.38 6.73
C ALA A 73 -34.48 -10.13 6.99
N LEU A 74 -33.84 -8.96 6.95
CA LEU A 74 -34.50 -7.67 7.06
C LEU A 74 -34.96 -7.23 5.67
N GLU A 75 -36.24 -6.90 5.52
CA GLU A 75 -36.78 -6.41 4.25
C GLU A 75 -36.19 -5.04 3.90
N ASN A 76 -35.90 -4.82 2.61
CA ASN A 76 -35.32 -3.58 2.08
C ASN A 76 -33.98 -3.11 2.69
N SER A 77 -33.36 -3.89 3.58
CA SER A 77 -32.08 -3.55 4.23
C SER A 77 -30.90 -4.26 3.58
N SER A 78 -30.05 -3.53 2.85
CA SER A 78 -28.82 -4.06 2.25
C SER A 78 -27.65 -3.09 2.31
N LEU A 79 -26.43 -3.63 2.37
CA LEU A 79 -25.19 -2.88 2.18
C LEU A 79 -24.73 -2.97 0.72
N PHE A 80 -24.43 -1.85 0.09
CA PHE A 80 -23.77 -1.81 -1.22
C PHE A 80 -22.26 -1.68 -1.04
N LEU A 81 -21.50 -2.64 -1.57
CA LEU A 81 -20.07 -2.80 -1.29
C LEU A 81 -19.29 -3.12 -2.57
N HIS A 82 -18.02 -2.70 -2.62
CA HIS A 82 -17.08 -3.11 -3.66
C HIS A 82 -16.01 -4.06 -3.09
N VAL A 83 -16.16 -5.36 -3.36
CA VAL A 83 -15.25 -6.38 -2.84
C VAL A 83 -14.07 -6.58 -3.80
N THR A 84 -12.83 -6.46 -3.29
CA THR A 84 -11.63 -6.88 -4.03
C THR A 84 -10.90 -7.95 -3.24
N MET A 85 -10.44 -8.98 -3.96
CA MET A 85 -9.66 -10.07 -3.40
C MET A 85 -8.47 -10.31 -4.32
N SER A 86 -7.30 -10.50 -3.73
CA SER A 86 -6.07 -10.84 -4.45
C SER A 86 -5.35 -11.95 -3.69
N THR A 87 -5.23 -13.12 -4.30
CA THR A 87 -4.41 -14.22 -3.78
C THR A 87 -2.93 -13.86 -3.91
N ARG A 88 -2.12 -14.29 -2.93
CA ARG A 88 -0.64 -14.13 -2.99
C ARG A 88 -0.01 -14.99 -4.10
N SER A 89 -0.70 -16.05 -4.52
CA SER A 89 -0.38 -16.91 -5.65
C SER A 89 -1.25 -16.50 -6.84
N GLY A 90 -0.62 -16.05 -7.92
CA GLY A 90 -1.25 -15.12 -8.86
C GLY A 90 -2.42 -15.64 -9.69
N ASP A 91 -3.31 -14.70 -10.06
CA ASP A 91 -3.56 -14.41 -11.46
C ASP A 91 -4.00 -12.93 -11.65
N LYS A 92 -3.81 -12.41 -12.87
CA LYS A 92 -4.33 -11.17 -13.48
C LYS A 92 -4.22 -9.83 -12.72
N LYS A 93 -3.48 -8.93 -13.37
CA LYS A 93 -3.35 -7.48 -13.09
C LYS A 93 -4.70 -6.75 -12.97
N LEU A 94 -5.26 -6.68 -11.76
CA LEU A 94 -5.98 -5.48 -11.36
C LEU A 94 -4.95 -4.36 -11.22
N LYS A 95 -4.94 -3.43 -12.20
CA LYS A 95 -4.23 -2.16 -12.05
C LYS A 95 -4.89 -1.39 -10.90
N ARG A 96 -4.42 -1.59 -9.67
CA ARG A 96 -4.69 -0.66 -8.55
C ARG A 96 -4.35 0.75 -9.07
N LYS A 97 -5.36 1.63 -9.22
CA LYS A 97 -5.10 3.07 -9.23
C LYS A 97 -4.49 3.37 -7.88
N ARG A 98 -3.17 3.57 -7.85
CA ARG A 98 -2.43 3.71 -6.59
C ARG A 98 -2.75 5.11 -6.10
N SER A 99 -3.53 5.26 -5.03
CA SER A 99 -3.91 6.57 -4.49
C SER A 99 -2.68 7.48 -4.22
N TRP A 100 -1.55 6.87 -3.88
CA TRP A 100 -0.21 7.46 -3.80
C TRP A 100 0.23 8.28 -5.02
N GLN A 101 -0.25 7.97 -6.23
CA GLN A 101 0.06 8.70 -7.47
C GLN A 101 -0.75 10.01 -7.60
N ASN A 102 -1.85 10.13 -6.87
CA ASN A 102 -2.77 11.29 -6.89
C ASN A 102 -2.81 12.05 -5.56
N ARG A 103 -1.95 11.71 -4.58
CA ARG A 103 -1.85 12.50 -3.35
C ARG A 103 -1.26 13.87 -3.72
N THR A 104 -2.09 14.91 -3.66
CA THR A 104 -1.69 16.30 -3.91
C THR A 104 -0.43 16.62 -3.10
N GLN A 105 0.56 17.17 -3.79
CA GLN A 105 1.83 17.52 -3.18
C GLN A 105 1.57 18.56 -2.08
N ALA A 106 2.11 18.32 -0.88
CA ALA A 106 2.09 19.32 0.17
C ALA A 106 3.05 20.45 -0.25
N GLU A 107 2.46 21.54 -0.75
CA GLU A 107 3.18 22.73 -1.20
C GLU A 107 3.39 23.72 -0.05
N MET A 108 4.49 24.46 -0.15
CA MET A 108 4.85 25.51 0.80
C MET A 108 3.98 26.74 0.52
N ARG A 109 3.45 27.36 1.58
CA ARG A 109 2.59 28.55 1.51
C ARG A 109 3.42 29.82 1.71
N HIS A 110 3.05 30.89 1.03
CA HIS A 110 3.67 32.20 1.21
C HIS A 110 3.30 32.78 2.58
N ILE A 111 4.29 33.03 3.44
CA ILE A 111 4.11 33.46 4.84
C ILE A 111 3.90 34.98 4.89
N GLY A 112 4.55 35.76 4.02
CA GLY A 112 4.53 37.23 4.06
C GLY A 112 5.72 37.83 4.81
N LEU A 113 6.76 37.05 5.04
CA LEU A 113 8.00 37.44 5.71
C LEU A 113 9.17 37.12 4.77
N ARG A 114 9.67 38.15 4.07
CA ARG A 114 10.62 38.02 2.95
C ARG A 114 11.78 37.05 3.22
N ASN A 115 12.38 37.10 4.41
CA ASN A 115 13.51 36.23 4.78
C ASN A 115 13.12 34.75 4.82
N LEU A 116 11.94 34.44 5.35
CA LEU A 116 11.40 33.08 5.38
C LEU A 116 10.91 32.65 4.00
N ASP A 117 10.24 33.51 3.24
CA ASP A 117 9.74 33.20 1.90
C ASP A 117 10.88 32.90 0.91
N GLU A 118 11.99 33.66 0.95
CA GLU A 118 13.18 33.36 0.15
C GLU A 118 13.93 32.11 0.65
N ALA A 119 14.01 31.85 1.97
CA ALA A 119 14.57 30.59 2.48
C ALA A 119 13.73 29.37 2.06
N CYS A 120 12.40 29.49 2.11
CA CYS A 120 11.44 28.50 1.65
C CYS A 120 11.63 28.18 0.16
N LYS A 121 11.79 29.21 -0.67
CA LYS A 121 12.04 29.13 -2.11
C LYS A 121 13.41 28.50 -2.42
N GLY A 122 14.46 28.86 -1.68
CA GLY A 122 15.78 28.25 -1.80
C GLY A 122 15.79 26.74 -1.53
N ALA A 123 14.95 26.27 -0.60
CA ALA A 123 14.82 24.85 -0.28
C ALA A 123 13.83 24.06 -1.17
N ALA A 124 13.10 24.72 -2.09
CA ALA A 124 12.06 24.08 -2.89
C ALA A 124 12.57 22.91 -3.76
N GLY A 125 13.81 23.01 -4.25
CA GLY A 125 14.50 21.91 -4.93
C GLY A 125 14.68 20.69 -4.02
N ALA A 126 15.24 20.90 -2.82
CA ALA A 126 15.46 19.83 -1.83
C ALA A 126 14.15 19.14 -1.39
N LEU A 127 13.07 19.91 -1.20
CA LEU A 127 11.73 19.36 -0.90
C LEU A 127 11.15 18.51 -2.03
N SER A 128 11.49 18.85 -3.28
CA SER A 128 11.11 18.09 -4.48
C SER A 128 11.97 16.83 -4.62
N ASP A 129 13.27 16.92 -4.33
CA ASP A 129 14.21 15.80 -4.37
C ASP A 129 13.87 14.72 -3.34
N CYS A 130 13.47 15.07 -2.11
CA CYS A 130 12.97 14.09 -1.13
C CYS A 130 11.85 13.21 -1.70
N GLN A 131 10.92 13.82 -2.44
CA GLN A 131 9.77 13.11 -3.03
C GLN A 131 10.19 12.30 -4.25
N ARG A 132 11.08 12.86 -5.09
CA ARG A 132 11.66 12.18 -6.26
C ARG A 132 12.42 10.94 -5.86
N LEU A 133 13.29 11.01 -4.85
CA LEU A 133 14.08 9.90 -4.33
C LEU A 133 13.19 8.77 -3.80
N LYS A 134 12.24 9.06 -2.89
CA LYS A 134 11.25 8.07 -2.41
C LYS A 134 10.47 7.44 -3.57
N GLY A 135 9.92 8.28 -4.45
CA GLY A 135 9.04 7.87 -5.53
C GLY A 135 9.73 7.06 -6.62
N SER A 136 11.02 7.31 -6.89
CA SER A 136 11.79 6.50 -7.85
C SER A 136 12.17 5.13 -7.26
N LEU A 137 12.63 5.06 -6.00
CA LEU A 137 12.87 3.78 -5.34
C LEU A 137 11.59 2.93 -5.25
N ASP A 138 10.47 3.54 -4.86
CA ASP A 138 9.18 2.83 -4.83
C ASP A 138 8.81 2.27 -6.20
N ARG A 139 8.90 3.09 -7.26
CA ARG A 139 8.61 2.64 -8.64
C ARG A 139 9.54 1.50 -9.08
N ALA A 140 10.83 1.59 -8.80
CA ALA A 140 11.79 0.53 -9.11
C ALA A 140 11.50 -0.77 -8.34
N MET A 141 11.21 -0.69 -7.04
CA MET A 141 10.82 -1.84 -6.22
C MET A 141 9.57 -2.53 -6.77
N LEU A 142 8.61 -1.76 -7.27
CA LEU A 142 7.35 -2.27 -7.81
C LEU A 142 7.50 -2.94 -9.17
N GLU A 143 8.32 -2.36 -10.05
CA GLU A 143 8.74 -2.96 -11.32
C GLU A 143 9.51 -4.26 -11.08
N CYS A 144 10.43 -4.27 -10.11
CA CYS A 144 11.15 -5.46 -9.68
C CYS A 144 10.20 -6.55 -9.13
N CYS A 145 9.19 -6.19 -8.32
CA CYS A 145 8.16 -7.13 -7.87
C CYS A 145 7.35 -7.72 -9.04
N GLU A 146 6.97 -6.88 -10.01
CA GLU A 146 6.19 -7.30 -11.19
C GLU A 146 6.98 -8.29 -12.07
N GLU A 147 8.21 -7.97 -12.43
CA GLU A 147 9.10 -8.89 -13.18
C GLU A 147 9.46 -10.14 -12.35
N CYS A 148 9.48 -10.04 -11.02
CA CYS A 148 9.62 -11.19 -10.13
C CYS A 148 8.37 -12.06 -10.01
N GLY A 149 7.19 -11.61 -10.47
CA GLY A 149 5.91 -12.29 -10.25
C GLY A 149 5.49 -12.32 -8.78
N LEU A 150 5.90 -11.30 -8.01
CA LEU A 150 5.68 -11.20 -6.56
C LEU A 150 4.65 -10.11 -6.21
N PRO A 151 3.99 -10.19 -5.05
CA PRO A 151 3.11 -9.11 -4.58
C PRO A 151 3.89 -7.81 -4.37
N SER A 152 3.22 -6.67 -4.52
CA SER A 152 3.82 -5.33 -4.34
C SER A 152 4.33 -5.01 -2.92
N SER A 153 4.11 -5.92 -1.96
CA SER A 153 4.62 -5.87 -0.60
C SER A 153 5.89 -6.72 -0.40
N ALA A 154 6.45 -7.28 -1.47
CA ALA A 154 7.65 -8.10 -1.40
C ALA A 154 8.89 -7.23 -1.20
N ASN A 155 9.85 -7.75 -0.43
CA ASN A 155 11.14 -7.10 -0.20
C ASN A 155 12.20 -7.55 -1.21
N LEU A 156 13.32 -6.82 -1.31
CA LEU A 156 14.34 -7.10 -2.32
C LEU A 156 15.01 -8.48 -2.13
N ALA A 157 15.04 -9.03 -0.91
CA ALA A 157 15.51 -10.39 -0.66
C ALA A 157 14.61 -11.47 -1.28
N GLN A 158 13.28 -11.25 -1.27
CA GLN A 158 12.32 -12.11 -1.95
C GLN A 158 12.47 -12.00 -3.48
N CYS A 159 12.66 -10.78 -4.00
CA CYS A 159 12.95 -10.55 -5.41
C CYS A 159 14.26 -11.24 -5.84
N LEU A 160 15.34 -11.12 -5.06
CA LEU A 160 16.62 -11.79 -5.32
C LEU A 160 16.46 -13.31 -5.37
N ARG A 161 15.69 -13.89 -4.43
CA ARG A 161 15.39 -15.34 -4.46
C ARG A 161 14.62 -15.74 -5.71
N ALA A 162 13.60 -14.98 -6.10
CA ALA A 162 12.81 -15.24 -7.31
C ALA A 162 13.66 -15.10 -8.58
N ALA A 163 14.56 -14.12 -8.62
CA ALA A 163 15.50 -13.92 -9.71
C ALA A 163 16.50 -15.08 -9.84
N ALA A 164 17.11 -15.51 -8.73
CA ALA A 164 18.06 -16.62 -8.72
C ALA A 164 17.43 -17.93 -9.22
N LEU A 165 16.20 -18.25 -8.79
CA LEU A 165 15.49 -19.44 -9.26
C LEU A 165 15.13 -19.35 -10.75
N ARG A 166 14.55 -18.21 -11.20
CA ARG A 166 14.12 -18.06 -12.59
C ARG A 166 15.28 -18.01 -13.58
N LEU A 167 16.41 -17.44 -13.18
CA LEU A 167 17.65 -17.44 -13.97
C LEU A 167 18.26 -18.85 -14.04
N ALA A 168 18.17 -19.65 -12.96
CA ALA A 168 18.62 -21.04 -13.01
C ALA A 168 17.75 -21.93 -13.93
N SER A 169 16.46 -21.63 -14.07
CA SER A 169 15.58 -22.31 -15.03
C SER A 169 15.85 -21.96 -16.50
N ALA A 170 16.69 -20.96 -16.80
CA ALA A 170 17.01 -20.55 -18.17
C ALA A 170 18.29 -21.25 -18.66
N PRO A 171 18.25 -22.11 -19.71
CA PRO A 171 19.37 -22.95 -20.11
C PRO A 171 20.63 -22.15 -20.49
N GLU A 172 20.46 -20.99 -21.11
CA GLU A 172 21.57 -20.13 -21.56
C GLU A 172 22.32 -19.41 -20.44
N VAL A 173 21.74 -19.33 -19.23
CA VAL A 173 22.32 -18.57 -18.10
C VAL A 173 23.26 -19.46 -17.30
N LEU A 174 24.56 -19.35 -17.54
CA LEU A 174 25.58 -20.24 -16.96
C LEU A 174 25.86 -19.98 -15.47
N GLY A 175 25.61 -18.76 -14.97
CA GLY A 175 25.97 -18.42 -13.60
C GLY A 175 25.36 -17.11 -13.10
N LEU A 176 25.22 -17.02 -11.77
CA LEU A 176 24.77 -15.80 -11.07
C LEU A 176 25.74 -15.46 -9.93
N ASN A 177 26.15 -14.20 -9.87
CA ASN A 177 27.00 -13.67 -8.82
C ASN A 177 26.53 -12.28 -8.38
N ILE A 178 26.77 -11.92 -7.12
CA ILE A 178 26.66 -10.55 -6.64
C ILE A 178 28.05 -10.14 -6.15
N GLN A 179 28.54 -9.02 -6.67
CA GLN A 179 29.81 -8.40 -6.27
C GLN A 179 29.54 -7.04 -5.64
N GLU A 180 30.51 -6.53 -4.88
CA GLU A 180 30.48 -5.17 -4.37
C GLU A 180 31.35 -4.28 -5.27
N ASP A 181 30.76 -3.21 -5.82
CA ASP A 181 31.49 -2.11 -6.47
C ASP A 181 31.21 -0.83 -5.69
N LYS A 182 32.26 -0.22 -5.12
CA LYS A 182 32.19 1.05 -4.38
C LYS A 182 31.08 1.08 -3.31
N GLY A 183 30.97 0.02 -2.51
CA GLY A 183 29.95 -0.11 -1.45
C GLY A 183 28.55 -0.53 -1.94
N CYS A 184 28.35 -0.71 -3.25
CA CYS A 184 27.07 -1.04 -3.85
C CYS A 184 27.06 -2.48 -4.41
N PRO A 185 26.00 -3.28 -4.19
CA PRO A 185 25.85 -4.56 -4.86
C PRO A 185 25.67 -4.40 -6.38
N VAL A 186 26.31 -5.27 -7.15
CA VAL A 186 26.16 -5.40 -8.60
C VAL A 186 25.83 -6.85 -8.93
N LEU A 187 24.73 -7.07 -9.64
CA LEU A 187 24.34 -8.38 -10.13
C LEU A 187 25.14 -8.70 -11.40
N LYS A 188 25.91 -9.80 -11.38
CA LYS A 188 26.64 -10.30 -12.53
C LYS A 188 26.04 -11.64 -12.94
N VAL A 189 25.49 -11.68 -14.16
CA VAL A 189 24.96 -12.90 -14.76
C VAL A 189 25.90 -13.34 -15.89
N GLN A 190 26.19 -14.63 -15.97
CA GLN A 190 27.02 -15.25 -16.99
C GLN A 190 26.14 -16.02 -17.98
N GLY A 191 26.51 -16.05 -19.26
CA GLY A 191 25.71 -16.64 -20.33
C GLY A 191 24.74 -15.66 -20.99
N GLU A 192 23.89 -16.14 -21.91
CA GLU A 192 22.98 -15.29 -22.67
C GLU A 192 21.64 -15.06 -21.94
N LEU A 193 21.13 -13.84 -22.03
CA LEU A 193 19.86 -13.46 -21.40
C LEU A 193 18.73 -13.41 -22.42
N THR A 194 17.73 -14.27 -22.23
CA THR A 194 16.45 -14.13 -22.94
C THR A 194 15.79 -12.78 -22.60
N VAL A 195 14.95 -12.24 -23.48
CA VAL A 195 14.24 -10.96 -23.26
C VAL A 195 13.53 -10.86 -21.90
N LYS A 196 12.98 -11.98 -21.39
CA LYS A 196 12.36 -12.05 -20.05
C LYS A 196 13.39 -12.01 -18.92
N ALA A 197 14.52 -12.68 -19.08
CA ALA A 197 15.62 -12.66 -18.12
C ALA A 197 16.29 -11.26 -18.07
N THR A 198 16.47 -10.60 -19.21
CA THR A 198 17.01 -9.23 -19.27
C THR A 198 16.14 -8.25 -18.50
N LYS A 199 14.81 -8.25 -18.70
CA LYS A 199 13.89 -7.36 -17.97
C LYS A 199 13.96 -7.55 -16.46
N LEU A 200 14.00 -8.81 -16.01
CA LEU A 200 14.14 -9.17 -14.60
C LEU A 200 15.45 -8.66 -13.99
N VAL A 201 16.57 -8.84 -14.69
CA VAL A 201 17.89 -8.34 -14.27
C VAL A 201 17.88 -6.82 -14.21
N SER A 202 17.44 -6.14 -15.27
CA SER A 202 17.39 -4.67 -15.32
C SER A 202 16.46 -4.08 -14.25
N ALA A 203 15.32 -4.70 -13.96
CA ALA A 203 14.41 -4.24 -12.90
C ALA A 203 15.03 -4.41 -11.50
N PHE A 204 15.82 -5.47 -11.27
CA PHE A 204 16.56 -5.66 -10.03
C PHE A 204 17.72 -4.65 -9.90
N GLU A 205 18.53 -4.49 -10.94
CA GLU A 205 19.63 -3.52 -10.99
C GLU A 205 19.14 -2.07 -10.82
N LYS A 206 17.97 -1.73 -11.37
CA LYS A 206 17.34 -0.42 -11.19
C LYS A 206 17.08 -0.10 -9.72
N VAL A 207 16.62 -1.06 -8.90
CA VAL A 207 16.48 -0.85 -7.45
C VAL A 207 17.83 -0.53 -6.80
N LEU A 208 18.88 -1.23 -7.17
CA LEU A 208 20.23 -1.01 -6.62
C LEU A 208 20.77 0.37 -7.02
N THR A 209 20.52 0.79 -8.26
CA THR A 209 20.84 2.13 -8.75
C THR A 209 20.11 3.22 -7.97
N GLU A 210 18.80 3.09 -7.74
CA GLU A 210 18.05 4.06 -6.94
C GLU A 210 18.55 4.11 -5.47
N CYS A 211 18.83 2.96 -4.84
CA CYS A 211 19.43 2.90 -3.50
C CYS A 211 20.80 3.61 -3.44
N LYS A 212 21.63 3.45 -4.48
CA LYS A 212 22.91 4.13 -4.62
C LYS A 212 22.71 5.65 -4.75
N THR A 213 21.88 6.09 -5.70
CA THR A 213 21.57 7.51 -5.92
C THR A 213 21.03 8.17 -4.66
N ILE A 214 20.21 7.47 -3.86
CA ILE A 214 19.77 7.92 -2.54
C ILE A 214 20.98 8.15 -1.62
N SER A 215 21.86 7.16 -1.45
CA SER A 215 23.02 7.30 -0.55
C SER A 215 24.02 8.40 -0.96
N GLU A 216 24.11 8.70 -2.26
CA GLU A 216 24.98 9.77 -2.80
C GLU A 216 24.32 11.16 -2.69
N THR A 217 22.98 11.25 -2.78
CA THR A 217 22.23 12.52 -2.85
C THR A 217 21.65 12.97 -1.50
N SER A 218 21.31 12.03 -0.62
CA SER A 218 20.52 12.27 0.60
C SER A 218 21.16 13.31 1.52
N GLN A 219 22.48 13.25 1.72
CA GLN A 219 23.20 14.13 2.64
C GLN A 219 23.16 15.60 2.20
N GLY A 220 23.24 15.87 0.90
CA GLY A 220 23.12 17.22 0.34
C GLY A 220 21.72 17.80 0.56
N VAL A 221 20.69 17.02 0.20
CA VAL A 221 19.28 17.39 0.39
C VAL A 221 18.97 17.61 1.87
N PHE A 222 19.44 16.72 2.74
CA PHE A 222 19.26 16.82 4.19
C PHE A 222 19.91 18.07 4.77
N LYS A 223 21.12 18.45 4.30
CA LYS A 223 21.80 19.68 4.72
C LYS A 223 20.95 20.91 4.42
N THR A 224 20.47 21.06 3.19
CA THR A 224 19.62 22.20 2.78
C THR A 224 18.32 22.28 3.57
N LEU A 225 17.65 21.15 3.82
CA LEU A 225 16.44 21.13 4.65
C LEU A 225 16.72 21.45 6.12
N ASN A 226 17.85 21.00 6.66
CA ASN A 226 18.29 21.31 8.02
C ASN A 226 18.65 22.80 8.19
N GLU A 227 19.21 23.44 7.17
CA GLU A 227 19.44 24.89 7.13
C GLU A 227 18.11 25.66 7.14
N LEU A 228 17.13 25.28 6.30
CA LEU A 228 15.80 25.88 6.36
C LEU A 228 15.13 25.66 7.73
N HIS A 229 15.15 24.43 8.27
CA HIS A 229 14.56 24.11 9.57
C HIS A 229 15.16 24.97 10.71
N LYS A 230 16.48 25.18 10.71
CA LYS A 230 17.15 26.10 11.65
C LYS A 230 16.68 27.54 11.50
N THR A 231 16.59 28.05 10.27
CA THR A 231 16.09 29.40 9.98
C THR A 231 14.66 29.58 10.48
N MET A 232 13.78 28.62 10.17
CA MET A 232 12.40 28.63 10.65
C MET A 232 12.33 28.58 12.17
N LYS A 233 13.08 27.68 12.83
CA LYS A 233 13.11 27.59 14.29
C LYS A 233 13.55 28.90 14.96
N SER A 234 14.57 29.57 14.42
CA SER A 234 15.00 30.89 14.92
C SER A 234 13.94 31.98 14.74
N HIS A 235 13.11 31.92 13.69
CA HIS A 235 12.02 32.88 13.50
C HIS A 235 10.76 32.53 14.31
N ALA A 236 10.64 31.31 14.84
CA ALA A 236 9.51 30.90 15.67
C ALA A 236 9.47 31.64 17.02
N GLU A 237 10.64 31.98 17.56
CA GLU A 237 10.81 32.61 18.88
C GLU A 237 10.24 34.05 18.93
N ASP A 238 10.29 34.79 17.80
CA ASP A 238 9.72 36.14 17.67
C ASP A 238 8.81 36.29 16.43
N LEU A 239 8.05 35.25 16.08
CA LEU A 239 7.21 35.29 14.87
C LEU A 239 6.21 36.45 14.88
N ASN A 240 5.67 36.77 16.07
CA ASN A 240 4.72 37.86 16.26
C ASN A 240 5.37 39.25 16.13
N GLY A 241 6.57 39.47 16.66
CA GLY A 241 7.33 40.71 16.49
C GLY A 241 7.73 40.93 15.04
N LEU A 242 8.21 39.87 14.37
CA LEU A 242 8.54 39.88 12.94
C LEU A 242 7.32 40.20 12.06
N CYS A 243 6.15 39.61 12.36
CA CYS A 243 4.90 39.96 11.68
C CYS A 243 4.52 41.44 11.90
N ALA A 244 4.59 41.91 13.14
CA ALA A 244 4.27 43.30 13.48
C ALA A 244 5.20 44.32 12.81
N ALA A 245 6.50 44.01 12.71
CA ALA A 245 7.52 44.84 12.05
C ALA A 245 7.29 44.98 10.54
N VAL A 246 6.72 43.96 9.89
CA VAL A 246 6.32 43.99 8.46
C VAL A 246 4.88 44.53 8.29
N GLY A 247 4.21 44.93 9.38
CA GLY A 247 2.86 45.49 9.37
C GLY A 247 1.72 44.48 9.28
N LEU A 248 2.02 43.18 9.43
CA LEU A 248 1.00 42.13 9.54
C LEU A 248 0.38 42.18 10.94
N LYS A 249 -0.94 42.40 11.01
CA LYS A 249 -1.71 42.51 12.26
C LYS A 249 -3.07 41.82 12.15
N GLY A 250 -3.62 41.41 13.29
CA GLY A 250 -4.91 40.70 13.38
C GLY A 250 -4.94 39.45 12.49
N LYS A 251 -6.06 39.22 11.79
CA LYS A 251 -6.28 38.05 10.90
C LYS A 251 -5.17 37.82 9.86
N LYS A 252 -4.41 38.86 9.47
CA LYS A 252 -3.27 38.69 8.54
C LYS A 252 -2.04 38.07 9.22
N ALA A 253 -1.78 38.41 10.48
CA ALA A 253 -0.70 37.81 11.27
C ALA A 253 -1.04 36.37 11.67
N GLU A 254 -2.29 36.13 12.06
CA GLU A 254 -2.84 34.79 12.35
C GLU A 254 -2.64 33.84 11.16
N LYS A 255 -3.06 34.26 9.94
CA LYS A 255 -2.84 33.48 8.72
C LYS A 255 -1.35 33.28 8.36
N ALA A 256 -0.49 34.26 8.65
CA ALA A 256 0.96 34.09 8.48
C ALA A 256 1.53 33.03 9.44
N ALA A 257 1.04 32.98 10.69
CA ALA A 257 1.41 31.95 11.65
C ALA A 257 0.90 30.55 11.24
N GLU A 258 -0.33 30.42 10.72
CA GLU A 258 -0.83 29.17 10.14
C GLU A 258 0.06 28.68 8.99
N HIS A 259 0.43 29.58 8.07
CA HIS A 259 1.29 29.27 6.93
C HIS A 259 2.71 28.87 7.38
N PHE A 260 3.25 29.53 8.41
CA PHE A 260 4.52 29.19 9.02
C PHE A 260 4.51 27.76 9.61
N VAL A 261 3.49 27.43 10.42
CA VAL A 261 3.34 26.09 11.04
C VAL A 261 3.15 25.00 9.97
N TRP A 262 2.38 25.29 8.92
CA TRP A 262 2.22 24.40 7.77
C TRP A 262 3.55 24.13 7.05
N ASN A 263 4.36 25.17 6.80
CA ASN A 263 5.65 25.01 6.15
C ASN A 263 6.64 24.24 7.04
N ALA A 264 6.68 24.55 8.34
CA ALA A 264 7.58 23.89 9.31
C ALA A 264 7.29 22.38 9.38
N SER A 265 6.02 22.01 9.51
CA SER A 265 5.60 20.60 9.54
C SER A 265 5.85 19.86 8.22
N ILE A 266 5.78 20.52 7.06
CA ILE A 266 6.26 19.95 5.78
C ILE A 266 7.76 19.65 5.84
N VAL A 267 8.58 20.61 6.27
CA VAL A 267 10.04 20.45 6.31
C VAL A 267 10.44 19.28 7.21
N GLU A 268 9.89 19.22 8.44
CA GLU A 268 10.14 18.12 9.38
C GLU A 268 9.73 16.75 8.80
N ALA A 269 8.50 16.65 8.27
CA ALA A 269 8.01 15.41 7.69
C ALA A 269 8.83 14.95 6.47
N ARG A 270 9.38 15.88 5.68
CA ARG A 270 10.27 15.57 4.55
C ARG A 270 11.67 15.15 5.02
N MET A 271 12.21 15.75 6.07
CA MET A 271 13.48 15.33 6.68
C MET A 271 13.37 13.92 7.26
N ASP A 272 12.29 13.60 7.99
CA ASP A 272 12.07 12.26 8.54
C ASP A 272 11.84 11.20 7.47
N MET A 273 11.10 11.54 6.41
CA MET A 273 10.95 10.66 5.26
C MET A 273 12.31 10.38 4.60
N LEU A 274 13.15 11.40 4.40
CA LEU A 274 14.47 11.23 3.80
C LEU A 274 15.41 10.37 4.67
N ARG A 275 15.46 10.60 5.99
CA ARG A 275 16.23 9.78 6.94
C ARG A 275 15.84 8.29 6.86
N LYS A 276 14.54 8.00 6.81
CA LYS A 276 14.02 6.62 6.70
C LYS A 276 14.42 5.98 5.38
N VAL A 277 14.24 6.69 4.26
CA VAL A 277 14.59 6.21 2.92
C VAL A 277 16.09 5.93 2.77
N ASP A 278 16.94 6.84 3.24
CA ASP A 278 18.40 6.66 3.23
C ASP A 278 18.83 5.41 4.00
N HIS A 279 18.30 5.26 5.22
CA HIS A 279 18.56 4.09 6.06
C HIS A 279 18.05 2.78 5.43
N GLU A 280 16.81 2.77 4.92
CA GLU A 280 16.22 1.63 4.23
C GLU A 280 17.03 1.23 2.98
N SER A 281 17.46 2.20 2.17
CA SER A 281 18.33 1.95 1.00
C SER A 281 19.66 1.33 1.38
N LEU A 282 20.32 1.83 2.43
CA LEU A 282 21.58 1.26 2.93
C LEU A 282 21.39 -0.18 3.47
N LEU A 283 20.32 -0.44 4.23
CA LEU A 283 20.00 -1.79 4.70
C LEU A 283 19.70 -2.73 3.54
N CYS A 284 18.99 -2.25 2.51
CA CYS A 284 18.66 -2.98 1.30
C CYS A 284 19.92 -3.44 0.55
N MET A 285 20.88 -2.53 0.32
CA MET A 285 22.17 -2.85 -0.31
C MET A 285 22.98 -3.87 0.51
N LYS A 286 23.12 -3.65 1.82
CA LYS A 286 23.79 -4.59 2.74
C LYS A 286 23.13 -5.97 2.78
N GLN A 287 21.80 -6.03 2.71
CA GLN A 287 21.05 -7.27 2.67
C GLN A 287 21.33 -8.06 1.38
N VAL A 288 21.40 -7.39 0.22
CA VAL A 288 21.71 -8.04 -1.08
C VAL A 288 23.13 -8.60 -1.08
N LEU A 289 24.13 -7.84 -0.63
CA LEU A 289 25.51 -8.32 -0.49
C LEU A 289 25.58 -9.58 0.40
N ARG A 290 24.99 -9.52 1.60
CA ARG A 290 24.92 -10.66 2.54
C ARG A 290 24.22 -11.89 1.96
N LEU A 291 23.21 -11.71 1.12
CA LEU A 291 22.45 -12.81 0.51
C LEU A 291 23.04 -13.33 -0.80
N GLY A 292 24.00 -12.63 -1.41
CA GLY A 292 24.66 -13.02 -2.66
C GLY A 292 25.17 -14.47 -2.69
N PRO A 293 25.94 -14.95 -1.69
CA PRO A 293 26.39 -16.34 -1.62
C PRO A 293 25.23 -17.34 -1.52
N THR A 294 24.15 -16.98 -0.85
CA THR A 294 22.94 -17.82 -0.75
C THR A 294 22.18 -17.87 -2.07
N ALA A 295 22.07 -16.73 -2.78
CA ALA A 295 21.47 -16.68 -4.11
C ALA A 295 22.25 -17.54 -5.12
N ARG A 296 23.60 -17.49 -5.11
CA ARG A 296 24.44 -18.38 -5.93
C ARG A 296 24.22 -19.86 -5.62
N ARG A 297 24.17 -20.25 -4.34
CA ARG A 297 23.89 -21.65 -3.95
C ARG A 297 22.49 -22.12 -4.36
N LEU A 298 21.48 -21.25 -4.26
CA LEU A 298 20.12 -21.55 -4.71
C LEU A 298 20.07 -21.76 -6.23
N PHE A 299 20.75 -20.90 -6.99
CA PHE A 299 20.88 -21.02 -8.44
C PHE A 299 21.52 -22.35 -8.84
N GLN A 300 22.67 -22.71 -8.23
CA GLN A 300 23.37 -23.96 -8.55
C GLN A 300 22.52 -25.19 -8.22
N ARG A 301 21.87 -25.22 -7.05
CA ARG A 301 21.02 -26.36 -6.65
C ARG A 301 19.83 -26.57 -7.59
N GLU A 302 19.25 -25.50 -8.12
CA GLU A 302 18.15 -25.59 -9.09
C GLU A 302 18.64 -26.10 -10.45
N ARG A 303 19.86 -25.73 -10.86
CA ARG A 303 20.56 -26.30 -12.03
C ARG A 303 20.81 -27.80 -11.86
N ASP A 304 21.46 -28.20 -10.76
CA ASP A 304 21.82 -29.61 -10.50
C ASP A 304 20.57 -30.50 -10.39
N GLY A 305 19.52 -30.00 -9.72
CA GLY A 305 18.22 -30.67 -9.61
C GLY A 305 17.44 -30.76 -10.92
N SER A 306 17.70 -29.86 -11.87
CA SER A 306 17.13 -29.95 -13.23
C SER A 306 17.85 -31.03 -14.05
N SER A 307 19.19 -31.09 -13.97
CA SER A 307 20.01 -32.09 -14.66
C SER A 307 19.74 -33.53 -14.19
N SER A 308 19.41 -33.74 -12.91
CA SER A 308 19.04 -35.06 -12.39
C SER A 308 17.67 -35.54 -12.88
N ARG A 309 16.74 -34.62 -13.19
CA ARG A 309 15.40 -34.95 -13.71
C ARG A 309 15.41 -35.34 -15.19
N SER A 310 16.39 -34.88 -15.97
CA SER A 310 16.52 -35.22 -17.39
C SER A 310 17.14 -36.61 -17.66
N HIS A 311 17.76 -37.26 -16.68
CA HIS A 311 18.41 -38.57 -16.84
C HIS A 311 17.55 -39.77 -16.38
N GLY A 312 16.30 -39.55 -15.97
CA GLY A 312 15.36 -40.59 -15.54
C GLY A 312 14.68 -41.35 -16.67
N SER A 313 15.38 -41.73 -17.73
CA SER A 313 14.83 -42.56 -18.82
C SER A 313 15.91 -43.36 -19.56
N LEU A 314 15.63 -44.66 -19.75
CA LEU A 314 16.32 -45.62 -20.64
C LEU A 314 17.78 -46.01 -20.32
N SER A 315 17.92 -47.00 -19.43
CA SER A 315 18.96 -48.04 -19.55
C SER A 315 18.47 -49.39 -18.98
N GLY A 316 17.51 -50.00 -19.68
CA GLY A 316 17.11 -51.38 -19.39
C GLY A 316 18.12 -52.37 -19.96
N SER A 317 19.07 -52.83 -19.16
CA SER A 317 19.96 -53.94 -19.51
C SER A 317 19.28 -55.29 -19.32
N SER A 318 19.46 -56.17 -20.31
CA SER A 318 18.77 -57.45 -20.44
C SER A 318 19.28 -58.54 -19.48
N SER A 319 18.44 -59.58 -19.35
CA SER A 319 18.74 -60.95 -18.90
C SER A 319 19.31 -61.15 -17.48
N ASN A 320 18.46 -61.72 -16.61
CA ASN A 320 18.62 -63.13 -16.29
C ASN A 320 17.28 -63.80 -15.93
N THR A 321 17.08 -64.99 -16.47
CA THR A 321 15.93 -65.88 -16.24
C THR A 321 16.09 -66.70 -14.96
N LEU A 322 15.01 -66.87 -14.19
CA LEU A 322 14.70 -68.07 -13.41
C LEU A 322 13.25 -68.01 -12.92
N SER A 323 12.52 -69.13 -13.03
CA SER A 323 11.10 -69.27 -12.65
C SER A 323 10.95 -70.30 -11.50
N PRO A 324 9.73 -70.57 -10.98
CA PRO A 324 9.27 -70.06 -9.68
C PRO A 324 9.20 -71.15 -8.60
N PRO A 325 8.63 -70.85 -7.41
CA PRO A 325 7.35 -71.52 -7.13
C PRO A 325 6.26 -70.66 -6.44
N THR A 326 5.01 -71.00 -6.81
CA THR A 326 3.72 -70.88 -6.10
C THR A 326 3.62 -70.15 -4.75
N GLY A 327 2.65 -69.23 -4.63
CA GLY A 327 2.00 -68.95 -3.34
C GLY A 327 1.16 -67.67 -3.25
N GLY A 328 -0.15 -67.80 -2.99
CA GLY A 328 -0.95 -66.80 -2.26
C GLY A 328 -1.37 -65.52 -3.01
N ALA A 329 -2.67 -65.41 -3.29
CA ALA A 329 -3.28 -64.13 -3.68
C ALA A 329 -3.42 -63.19 -2.47
N ASN A 330 -3.27 -61.87 -2.71
CA ASN A 330 -4.23 -60.85 -2.26
C ASN A 330 -3.85 -59.46 -2.82
N THR A 331 -4.67 -58.94 -3.72
CA THR A 331 -4.56 -57.59 -4.29
C THR A 331 -5.48 -56.62 -3.55
N LEU A 332 -4.94 -55.51 -3.03
CA LEU A 332 -5.73 -54.33 -2.69
C LEU A 332 -5.14 -53.09 -3.36
N SER A 333 -5.88 -52.58 -4.34
CA SER A 333 -5.48 -51.50 -5.24
C SER A 333 -5.90 -50.14 -4.70
N CYS A 334 -5.13 -49.10 -5.04
CA CYS A 334 -5.49 -47.71 -4.80
C CYS A 334 -6.65 -47.27 -5.74
N PRO A 335 -7.56 -46.34 -5.36
CA PRO A 335 -8.71 -45.98 -6.20
C PRO A 335 -8.34 -45.14 -7.43
N GLN A 336 -8.99 -45.41 -8.57
CA GLN A 336 -8.96 -44.53 -9.75
C GLN A 336 -9.96 -43.36 -9.62
N PRO A 337 -9.69 -42.20 -10.25
CA PRO A 337 -10.68 -41.13 -10.42
C PRO A 337 -11.72 -41.46 -11.52
N PRO A 338 -12.93 -40.89 -11.48
CA PRO A 338 -14.00 -41.16 -12.44
C PRO A 338 -13.80 -40.45 -13.80
N PRO A 339 -14.38 -40.96 -14.90
CA PRO A 339 -14.26 -40.40 -16.25
C PRO A 339 -15.24 -39.24 -16.52
N PRO A 340 -14.98 -38.39 -17.54
CA PRO A 340 -15.89 -37.32 -17.96
C PRO A 340 -17.05 -37.84 -18.83
N THR A 341 -18.23 -37.22 -18.70
CA THR A 341 -19.44 -37.52 -19.49
C THR A 341 -19.71 -36.52 -20.62
N PRO A 342 -20.51 -36.87 -21.66
CA PRO A 342 -20.62 -36.10 -22.90
C PRO A 342 -21.83 -35.12 -22.96
N THR A 343 -21.93 -34.43 -24.10
CA THR A 343 -22.59 -33.15 -24.39
C THR A 343 -24.06 -33.14 -24.86
N SER A 344 -24.77 -32.03 -24.53
CA SER A 344 -25.67 -31.23 -25.42
C SER A 344 -27.09 -31.80 -25.76
N PRO A 345 -28.06 -31.03 -26.36
CA PRO A 345 -27.90 -29.79 -27.18
C PRO A 345 -28.96 -28.65 -27.13
N GLY A 346 -28.59 -27.49 -27.72
CA GLY A 346 -29.47 -26.41 -28.26
C GLY A 346 -30.11 -25.46 -27.23
N GLY A 347 -30.20 -24.13 -27.41
CA GLY A 347 -29.73 -23.16 -28.41
C GLY A 347 -29.83 -21.73 -27.78
N THR A 348 -29.75 -20.58 -28.45
CA THR A 348 -29.53 -20.21 -29.88
C THR A 348 -28.70 -18.90 -29.94
N ASP A 349 -28.47 -18.35 -31.14
CA ASP A 349 -27.81 -17.05 -31.37
C ASP A 349 -28.73 -15.85 -31.01
N LEU A 350 -28.15 -14.74 -30.53
CA LEU A 350 -28.60 -13.37 -30.81
C LEU A 350 -27.57 -12.32 -30.36
N ARG A 351 -26.74 -11.85 -31.30
CA ARG A 351 -25.99 -10.59 -31.17
C ARG A 351 -26.93 -9.40 -30.94
N ILE A 352 -26.57 -8.50 -30.02
CA ILE A 352 -27.04 -7.10 -30.07
C ILE A 352 -25.82 -6.16 -30.08
N ARG A 353 -25.77 -5.31 -31.10
CA ARG A 353 -24.82 -4.19 -31.24
C ARG A 353 -25.51 -2.88 -30.86
N GLY A 354 -25.00 -2.22 -29.82
CA GLY A 354 -24.81 -0.76 -29.79
C GLY A 354 -26.02 0.18 -29.65
N ILE A 355 -25.64 1.46 -29.58
CA ILE A 355 -26.43 2.71 -29.51
C ILE A 355 -26.75 3.20 -28.09
N LEU A 356 -25.90 4.11 -27.59
CA LEU A 356 -26.31 5.52 -27.50
C LEU A 356 -25.10 6.44 -27.58
N LYS A 357 -25.16 7.44 -28.46
CA LYS A 357 -24.17 8.52 -28.57
C LYS A 357 -24.85 9.82 -28.15
N LYS A 358 -24.20 10.57 -27.26
CA LYS A 358 -24.08 12.03 -27.27
C LYS A 358 -25.38 12.87 -27.30
N THR A 359 -25.62 13.55 -26.19
CA THR A 359 -25.90 15.00 -26.23
C THR A 359 -25.22 15.67 -25.03
N MET A 360 -24.32 16.61 -25.32
CA MET A 360 -24.03 17.69 -24.38
C MET A 360 -25.10 18.76 -24.59
N ASN A 361 -25.49 19.47 -23.53
CA ASN A 361 -25.79 20.89 -23.68
C ASN A 361 -25.33 21.66 -22.43
N GLN A 362 -24.73 22.81 -22.67
CA GLN A 362 -24.32 23.81 -21.67
C GLN A 362 -25.43 24.92 -21.63
N PRO A 363 -25.35 25.96 -20.78
CA PRO A 363 -26.48 26.35 -19.95
C PRO A 363 -27.30 27.49 -20.55
N SER A 364 -28.43 27.80 -19.91
CA SER A 364 -29.18 29.04 -20.11
C SER A 364 -29.11 29.88 -18.84
N SER A 365 -28.72 31.15 -19.00
CA SER A 365 -28.65 32.16 -17.95
C SER A 365 -29.87 33.09 -17.95
N LEU A 366 -29.92 33.96 -16.94
CA LEU A 366 -30.77 35.15 -16.76
C LEU A 366 -32.17 34.96 -16.15
N GLY A 367 -32.45 35.81 -15.16
CA GLY A 367 -33.66 35.87 -14.34
C GLY A 367 -33.34 36.55 -13.01
N CYS A 368 -33.27 37.88 -13.00
CA CYS A 368 -32.93 38.70 -11.83
C CYS A 368 -34.18 39.40 -11.27
N LEU A 369 -34.10 39.85 -10.01
CA LEU A 369 -35.11 40.65 -9.26
C LEU A 369 -36.34 39.82 -8.82
N ASP A 370 -36.97 40.08 -7.66
CA ASP A 370 -37.00 41.33 -6.89
C ASP A 370 -36.71 41.20 -5.38
N THR A 371 -36.41 42.36 -4.79
CA THR A 371 -36.22 42.61 -3.36
C THR A 371 -37.54 42.73 -2.58
N THR A 372 -37.54 42.28 -1.32
CA THR A 372 -38.23 42.97 -0.21
C THR A 372 -37.47 42.78 1.10
N SER A 373 -37.46 43.84 1.91
CA SER A 373 -36.75 43.94 3.20
C SER A 373 -37.75 44.25 4.33
N ILE A 374 -37.22 44.46 5.55
CA ILE A 374 -37.93 44.81 6.80
C ILE A 374 -38.51 43.57 7.53
N GLY A 375 -38.25 43.35 8.82
CA GLY A 375 -37.35 44.09 9.70
C GLY A 375 -37.20 43.50 11.12
N ASP A 376 -36.16 43.97 11.80
CA ASP A 376 -35.97 44.18 13.24
C ASP A 376 -36.78 43.39 14.28
N THR A 377 -36.06 42.76 15.22
CA THR A 377 -36.09 43.20 16.65
C THR A 377 -34.89 42.66 17.43
N SER A 378 -34.59 43.29 18.56
CA SER A 378 -33.28 43.27 19.24
C SER A 378 -33.30 42.69 20.66
N ASN A 379 -32.13 42.78 21.34
CA ASN A 379 -31.82 42.48 22.75
C ASN A 379 -31.40 41.01 22.96
N GLY A 380 -30.29 40.67 23.63
CA GLY A 380 -29.65 41.28 24.82
C GLY A 380 -30.01 40.40 26.04
N ASP A 381 -29.11 39.98 26.94
CA ASP A 381 -27.76 40.45 27.30
C ASP A 381 -27.04 39.35 28.16
N SER A 382 -25.84 39.64 28.69
CA SER A 382 -25.18 39.01 29.87
C SER A 382 -24.36 37.71 29.73
N LEU A 383 -23.03 37.91 29.57
CA LEU A 383 -21.93 37.55 30.50
C LEU A 383 -21.70 36.10 31.03
N ALA A 384 -20.40 35.80 31.19
CA ALA A 384 -19.71 34.52 31.46
C ALA A 384 -19.65 34.16 32.99
N PRO A 385 -18.93 33.11 33.50
CA PRO A 385 -17.91 32.25 32.85
C PRO A 385 -17.87 30.74 33.20
N SER A 386 -16.94 30.04 32.53
CA SER A 386 -16.58 28.63 32.69
C SER A 386 -15.85 28.28 34.00
N PRO A 387 -15.88 27.01 34.44
CA PRO A 387 -14.87 26.43 35.33
C PRO A 387 -13.82 25.59 34.57
N SER A 388 -12.53 25.80 34.88
CA SER A 388 -11.38 25.02 34.37
C SER A 388 -11.00 23.88 35.36
N PRO A 389 -9.96 23.05 35.16
CA PRO A 389 -10.11 21.61 35.30
C PRO A 389 -9.58 21.03 36.62
N ARG A 390 -10.16 19.90 37.05
CA ARG A 390 -9.68 19.15 38.22
C ARG A 390 -8.49 18.26 37.84
N MET A 391 -7.31 18.58 38.37
CA MET A 391 -6.11 17.75 38.24
C MET A 391 -6.34 16.35 38.85
N LYS A 392 -5.78 15.32 38.21
CA LYS A 392 -5.58 13.98 38.80
C LYS A 392 -4.07 13.76 38.99
N GLU A 393 -3.70 13.37 40.20
CA GLU A 393 -2.32 12.96 40.53
C GLU A 393 -1.99 11.60 39.90
N PRO A 394 -0.71 11.32 39.56
CA PRO A 394 -0.26 10.01 39.13
C PRO A 394 -0.02 9.07 40.33
N PRO A 395 -0.23 7.75 40.19
CA PRO A 395 0.03 6.79 41.26
C PRO A 395 1.52 6.52 41.48
N VAL A 396 1.84 6.14 42.72
CA VAL A 396 3.20 5.89 43.24
C VAL A 396 3.84 4.66 42.59
N ALA A 397 5.14 4.73 42.30
CA ALA A 397 5.92 3.59 41.82
C ALA A 397 6.30 2.65 42.99
N ALA A 398 6.11 1.34 42.80
CA ALA A 398 6.52 0.34 43.79
C ALA A 398 8.04 0.08 43.72
N GLU A 399 8.71 0.17 44.86
CA GLU A 399 10.10 -0.27 45.02
C GLU A 399 10.18 -1.79 44.96
N PHE A 400 11.11 -2.33 44.17
CA PHE A 400 11.58 -3.71 44.32
C PHE A 400 13.03 -3.70 44.79
N GLY A 401 13.21 -4.14 46.04
CA GLY A 401 14.52 -4.30 46.66
C GLY A 401 15.30 -5.50 46.11
N THR A 402 16.62 -5.41 46.28
CA THR A 402 17.63 -6.45 46.06
C THR A 402 17.36 -7.73 46.87
N SER A 403 17.70 -8.90 46.30
CA SER A 403 18.84 -9.72 46.79
C SER A 403 19.16 -10.93 45.90
N LEU A 404 20.44 -11.31 45.92
CA LEU A 404 21.09 -12.53 45.37
C LEU A 404 21.12 -12.71 43.85
#